data_AF-A0A2H1KPA1-F1
#
_entry.id   AF-A0A2H1KPA1-F1
#
_cell.length_a   1.000
_cell.length_b   1.000
_cell.length_c   1.000
_cell.angle_alpha   90.00
_cell.angle_beta   90.00
_cell.angle_gamma   90.00
#
_symmetry.space_group_name_H-M   'P 1'
#
loop_
_entity.id
_entity.type
_entity.pdbx_description
1 polymer ?
#
loop_
_entity_poly.entity_id
_entity_poly.type
_entity_poly.pdbx_seq_one_letter_code
_entity_poly.pdbx_strand_id
1 'polypeptide(L)'
;MGQKPRAYLSDSNAAKLSAISDEISNWKSSHRITATENQLLRHDLVLAVNRIANISGTYGHHRSILSGGALKDLKLSQSIFSLGNSEGHQVRLGKAEDLAQEITADLVYLDPPYKKRQYAANYHLLETVAVGDKPETHGVSGLRDWWPQYSDFCSKLKIHDALAAIVNGVEAPRIMMSYSEDGLISQQDMIESLSRFGEVKLHEFPHVRFRSNASALKRDLKEFVFEVVR
;
A
#
# COMPACT_ATOMS: atom_id res chain seq x y z
N MET A 1 -21.18 18.89 14.21
CA MET A 1 -22.13 19.29 13.17
C MET A 1 -22.01 18.35 11.97
N GLY A 2 -23.07 17.60 11.64
CA GLY A 2 -23.55 17.42 10.26
C GLY A 2 -22.82 16.52 9.25
N GLN A 3 -21.74 15.79 9.55
CA GLN A 3 -21.23 14.81 8.57
C GLN A 3 -22.07 13.54 8.58
N LYS A 4 -22.57 13.12 7.39
CA LYS A 4 -23.20 11.81 7.22
C LYS A 4 -22.22 10.72 7.71
N PRO A 5 -22.71 9.70 8.44
CA PRO A 5 -21.86 8.60 8.87
C PRO A 5 -21.15 7.98 7.67
N ARG A 6 -19.84 7.80 7.78
CA ARG A 6 -19.02 7.16 6.76
C ARG A 6 -19.22 5.67 6.88
N ALA A 7 -19.95 5.07 5.94
CA ALA A 7 -20.27 3.65 5.98
C ALA A 7 -19.09 2.78 5.51
N TYR A 8 -17.88 3.00 6.04
CA TYR A 8 -16.72 2.10 5.84
C TYR A 8 -16.91 0.78 6.61
N LEU A 9 -17.58 0.84 7.76
CA LEU A 9 -17.92 -0.29 8.63
C LEU A 9 -19.36 -0.11 9.11
N SER A 10 -19.99 -1.16 9.62
CA SER A 10 -21.22 -1.01 10.41
C SER A 10 -20.94 -0.25 11.71
N ASP A 11 -21.97 0.38 12.30
CA ASP A 11 -21.83 1.13 13.55
C ASP A 11 -21.28 0.26 14.68
N SER A 12 -21.74 -0.99 14.78
CA SER A 12 -21.25 -1.96 15.77
C SER A 12 -19.77 -2.29 15.57
N ASN A 13 -19.32 -2.44 14.32
CA ASN A 13 -17.93 -2.73 14.01
C ASN A 13 -17.03 -1.51 14.19
N ALA A 14 -17.52 -0.30 13.87
CA ALA A 14 -16.81 0.94 14.14
C ALA A 14 -16.59 1.15 15.65
N ALA A 15 -17.61 0.87 16.47
CA ALA A 15 -17.49 0.91 17.93
C ALA A 15 -16.49 -0.13 18.46
N LYS A 16 -16.55 -1.38 17.97
CA LYS A 16 -15.57 -2.43 18.31
C LYS A 16 -14.15 -2.03 17.93
N LEU A 17 -13.95 -1.51 16.72
CA LEU A 17 -12.64 -1.03 16.25
C LEU A 17 -12.09 0.05 17.19
N SER A 18 -12.91 1.04 17.54
CA SER A 18 -12.47 2.10 18.47
C SER A 18 -12.08 1.53 19.82
N ALA A 19 -12.90 0.65 20.40
CA ALA A 19 -12.64 0.05 21.70
C ALA A 19 -11.34 -0.79 21.71
N ILE A 20 -11.14 -1.64 20.70
CA ILE A 20 -9.92 -2.45 20.56
C ILE A 20 -8.69 -1.54 20.37
N SER A 21 -8.82 -0.52 19.52
CA SER A 21 -7.74 0.42 19.25
C SER A 21 -7.31 1.19 20.51
N ASP A 22 -8.29 1.68 21.28
CA ASP A 22 -8.04 2.39 22.53
C ASP A 22 -7.39 1.46 23.58
N GLU A 23 -7.84 0.19 23.66
CA GLU A 23 -7.25 -0.78 24.59
C GLU A 23 -5.79 -1.14 24.24
N ILE A 24 -5.47 -1.33 22.96
CA ILE A 24 -4.08 -1.55 22.51
C ILE A 24 -3.22 -0.34 22.89
N SER A 25 -3.72 0.89 22.67
CA SER A 25 -3.01 2.12 23.05
C SER A 25 -2.81 2.22 24.57
N ASN A 26 -3.80 1.82 25.37
CA ASN A 26 -3.70 1.77 26.82
C ASN A 26 -2.64 0.75 27.29
N TRP A 27 -2.61 -0.45 26.69
CA TRP A 27 -1.58 -1.43 27.03
C TRP A 27 -0.18 -0.95 26.69
N LYS A 28 -0.02 -0.27 25.54
CA LYS A 28 1.25 0.34 25.15
C LYS A 28 1.69 1.43 26.15
N SER A 29 0.80 2.37 26.49
CA SER A 29 1.13 3.49 27.40
C SER A 29 1.37 3.05 28.85
N SER A 30 0.69 1.98 29.28
CA SER A 30 0.90 1.35 30.59
C SER A 30 2.04 0.31 30.61
N HIS A 31 2.82 0.20 29.52
CA HIS A 31 3.97 -0.71 29.41
C HIS A 31 3.60 -2.19 29.65
N ARG A 32 2.35 -2.58 29.37
CA ARG A 32 1.87 -3.98 29.47
C ARG A 32 2.22 -4.82 28.26
N ILE A 33 2.59 -4.17 27.16
CA ILE A 33 3.06 -4.77 25.92
C ILE A 33 4.28 -4.00 25.41
N THR A 34 5.16 -4.70 24.71
CA THR A 34 6.31 -4.13 24.01
C THR A 34 5.91 -3.41 22.72
N ALA A 35 6.85 -2.67 22.13
CA ALA A 35 6.64 -2.04 20.82
C ALA A 35 6.32 -3.07 19.72
N THR A 36 7.00 -4.21 19.72
CA THR A 36 6.78 -5.31 18.77
C THR A 36 5.42 -5.96 18.96
N GLU A 37 5.00 -6.23 20.19
CA GLU A 37 3.66 -6.77 20.47
C GLU A 37 2.55 -5.78 20.07
N ASN A 38 2.75 -4.47 20.30
CA ASN A 38 1.84 -3.45 19.80
C ASN A 38 1.75 -3.49 18.26
N GLN A 39 2.87 -3.60 17.55
CA GLN A 39 2.87 -3.69 16.08
C GLN A 39 2.13 -4.94 15.59
N LEU A 40 2.33 -6.08 16.25
CA LEU A 40 1.63 -7.34 15.94
C LEU A 40 0.12 -7.22 16.15
N LEU A 41 -0.32 -6.66 17.28
CA LEU A 41 -1.75 -6.45 17.56
C LEU A 41 -2.40 -5.47 16.58
N ARG A 42 -1.68 -4.41 16.20
CA ARG A 42 -2.13 -3.45 15.17
C ARG A 42 -2.23 -4.11 13.81
N HIS A 43 -1.26 -4.96 13.45
CA HIS A 43 -1.30 -5.77 12.23
C HIS A 43 -2.54 -6.68 12.18
N ASP A 44 -2.79 -7.47 13.22
CA ASP A 44 -3.96 -8.36 13.31
C ASP A 44 -5.28 -7.57 13.21
N LEU A 45 -5.32 -6.38 13.81
CA LEU A 45 -6.48 -5.49 13.72
C LEU A 45 -6.68 -4.92 12.30
N VAL A 46 -5.62 -4.50 11.62
CA VAL A 46 -5.66 -4.07 10.21
C VAL A 46 -6.25 -5.18 9.32
N LEU A 47 -5.78 -6.42 9.51
CA LEU A 47 -6.30 -7.58 8.77
C LEU A 47 -7.78 -7.84 9.07
N ALA A 48 -8.19 -7.75 10.33
CA ALA A 48 -9.58 -7.93 10.74
C ALA A 48 -10.51 -6.86 10.14
N VAL A 49 -10.10 -5.58 10.18
CA VAL A 49 -10.84 -4.46 9.58
C VAL A 49 -10.99 -4.65 8.07
N ASN A 50 -9.92 -5.09 7.40
CA ASN A 50 -9.95 -5.26 5.95
C ASN A 50 -10.97 -6.32 5.47
N ARG A 51 -11.23 -7.35 6.28
CA ARG A 51 -12.21 -8.41 5.96
C ARG A 51 -13.66 -7.94 6.00
N ILE A 52 -13.95 -6.90 6.77
CA ILE A 52 -15.31 -6.38 7.01
C ILE A 52 -15.49 -4.95 6.47
N ALA A 53 -14.55 -4.46 5.65
CA ALA A 53 -14.62 -3.13 5.06
C ALA A 53 -15.66 -3.04 3.95
N ASN A 54 -16.49 -2.00 3.99
CA ASN A 54 -17.53 -1.72 3.01
C ASN A 54 -17.02 -0.85 1.84
N ILE A 55 -16.04 -1.38 1.12
CA ILE A 55 -15.33 -0.68 0.04
C ILE A 55 -15.43 -1.43 -1.30
N SER A 56 -15.02 -0.77 -2.38
CA SER A 56 -14.90 -1.38 -3.72
C SER A 56 -13.44 -1.37 -4.19
N GLY A 57 -12.58 -2.01 -3.39
CA GLY A 57 -11.15 -2.20 -3.67
C GLY A 57 -10.21 -1.37 -2.80
N THR A 58 -10.51 -0.08 -2.57
CA THR A 58 -9.69 0.83 -1.74
C THR A 58 -10.55 1.63 -0.77
N TYR A 59 -9.94 2.19 0.28
CA TYR A 59 -10.59 3.05 1.28
C TYR A 59 -10.75 4.51 0.81
N GLY A 60 -10.34 4.83 -0.42
CA GLY A 60 -10.61 6.14 -1.01
C GLY A 60 -12.11 6.45 -1.09
N HIS A 61 -12.96 5.43 -1.19
CA HIS A 61 -14.43 5.55 -1.22
C HIS A 61 -15.08 4.38 -0.48
N HIS A 62 -16.20 4.66 0.19
CA HIS A 62 -17.06 3.64 0.80
C HIS A 62 -18.37 3.50 0.01
N ARG A 63 -19.05 2.37 0.15
CA ARG A 63 -20.38 2.18 -0.42
C ARG A 63 -21.43 2.85 0.46
N SER A 64 -22.48 3.40 -0.15
CA SER A 64 -23.61 3.99 0.57
C SER A 64 -24.44 2.96 1.34
N ILE A 65 -24.49 1.73 0.83
CA ILE A 65 -25.18 0.59 1.44
C ILE A 65 -24.13 -0.40 1.92
N LEU A 66 -24.29 -0.89 3.16
CA LEU A 66 -23.41 -1.93 3.71
C LEU A 66 -23.55 -3.22 2.92
N SER A 67 -22.42 -3.75 2.44
CA SER A 67 -22.36 -5.08 1.85
C SER A 67 -22.58 -6.17 2.90
N GLY A 68 -23.01 -7.35 2.47
CA GLY A 68 -23.16 -8.50 3.39
C GLY A 68 -21.88 -8.88 4.13
N GLY A 69 -20.70 -8.65 3.52
CA GLY A 69 -19.41 -8.84 4.19
C GLY A 69 -19.18 -7.83 5.32
N ALA A 70 -19.58 -6.58 5.13
CA ALA A 70 -19.41 -5.52 6.12
C ALA A 70 -20.36 -5.61 7.32
N LEU A 71 -21.42 -6.41 7.20
CA LEU A 71 -22.35 -6.73 8.29
C LEU A 71 -21.83 -7.85 9.20
N LYS A 72 -20.79 -8.59 8.79
CA LYS A 72 -20.18 -9.61 9.65
C LYS A 72 -19.47 -8.94 10.82
N ASP A 73 -19.47 -9.61 11.96
CA ASP A 73 -18.75 -9.13 13.13
C ASP A 73 -17.24 -9.04 12.89
N LEU A 74 -16.64 -7.94 13.34
CA LEU A 74 -15.19 -7.84 13.49
C LEU A 74 -14.71 -8.92 14.47
N LYS A 75 -13.80 -9.77 13.98
CA LYS A 75 -13.14 -10.82 14.76
C LYS A 75 -11.63 -10.73 14.54
N LEU A 76 -10.88 -10.61 15.64
CA LEU A 76 -9.43 -10.75 15.61
C LEU A 76 -9.06 -12.22 15.38
N SER A 77 -7.96 -12.44 14.67
CA SER A 77 -7.37 -13.75 14.46
C SER A 77 -5.87 -13.58 14.63
N GLN A 78 -5.26 -14.45 15.43
CA GLN A 78 -3.82 -14.41 15.67
C GLN A 78 -3.05 -14.68 14.37
N SER A 79 -2.02 -13.88 14.11
CA SER A 79 -1.07 -14.16 13.03
C SER A 79 -0.28 -15.45 13.26
N ILE A 80 -0.10 -16.22 12.18
CA ILE A 80 0.70 -17.44 12.17
C ILE A 80 2.08 -17.10 11.64
N PHE A 81 3.13 -17.38 12.42
CA PHE A 81 4.50 -17.12 12.01
C PHE A 81 5.08 -18.28 11.21
N SER A 82 5.83 -17.96 10.16
CA SER A 82 6.72 -18.93 9.53
C SER A 82 7.89 -19.22 10.48
N LEU A 83 8.16 -20.50 10.71
CA LEU A 83 9.27 -20.93 11.58
C LEU A 83 10.60 -21.07 10.81
N GLY A 84 10.56 -21.02 9.47
CA GLY A 84 11.75 -21.12 8.62
C GLY A 84 12.19 -19.78 8.05
N ASN A 85 13.49 -19.63 7.83
CA ASN A 85 14.12 -18.43 7.26
C ASN A 85 13.73 -17.14 8.02
N SER A 86 13.92 -17.13 9.34
CA SER A 86 13.51 -16.01 10.21
C SER A 86 14.65 -15.07 10.60
N GLU A 87 15.88 -15.32 10.13
CA GLU A 87 17.07 -14.54 10.46
C GLU A 87 17.56 -13.72 9.25
N GLY A 88 18.29 -12.64 9.52
CA GLY A 88 18.91 -11.81 8.46
C GLY A 88 17.97 -10.83 7.74
N HIS A 89 16.69 -10.77 8.10
CA HIS A 89 15.73 -9.83 7.51
C HIS A 89 15.85 -8.43 8.07
N GLN A 90 15.73 -7.44 7.20
CA GLN A 90 15.70 -6.04 7.59
C GLN A 90 14.45 -5.37 7.00
N VAL A 91 13.79 -4.56 7.82
CA VAL A 91 12.65 -3.74 7.42
C VAL A 91 13.01 -2.29 7.69
N ARG A 92 12.88 -1.44 6.67
CA ARG A 92 13.17 0.00 6.76
C ARG A 92 11.92 0.78 6.38
N LEU A 93 11.69 1.89 7.08
CA LEU A 93 10.58 2.80 6.83
C LEU A 93 11.14 4.13 6.35
N GLY A 94 10.73 4.55 5.15
CA GLY A 94 11.20 5.78 4.52
C GLY A 94 10.78 5.82 3.06
N LYS A 95 11.11 6.91 2.37
CA LYS A 95 10.98 6.96 0.91
C LYS A 95 11.97 5.98 0.30
N ALA A 96 11.51 5.20 -0.68
CA ALA A 96 12.36 4.20 -1.32
C ALA A 96 13.54 4.86 -2.06
N GLU A 97 13.31 6.07 -2.58
CA GLU A 97 14.30 6.95 -3.21
C GLU A 97 15.46 7.29 -2.25
N ASP A 98 15.14 7.56 -0.98
CA ASP A 98 16.13 7.90 0.04
C ASP A 98 16.86 6.64 0.55
N LEU A 99 16.10 5.56 0.79
CA LEU A 99 16.62 4.30 1.31
C LEU A 99 17.48 3.51 0.31
N ALA A 100 17.32 3.78 -1.00
CA ALA A 100 18.00 3.03 -2.05
C ALA A 100 19.52 2.99 -1.87
N GLN A 101 20.11 4.10 -1.42
CA GLN A 101 21.56 4.25 -1.20
C GLN A 101 22.12 3.33 -0.10
N GLU A 102 21.25 2.77 0.75
CA GLU A 102 21.62 1.89 1.84
C GLU A 102 21.42 0.40 1.49
N ILE A 103 21.07 0.09 0.24
CA ILE A 103 20.71 -1.26 -0.20
C ILE A 103 21.82 -1.83 -1.09
N THR A 104 22.48 -2.86 -0.58
CA THR A 104 23.38 -3.72 -1.35
C THR A 104 22.77 -5.13 -1.40
N ALA A 105 22.59 -5.68 -2.60
CA ALA A 105 21.97 -6.99 -2.81
C ALA A 105 22.38 -7.61 -4.15
N ASP A 106 22.24 -8.94 -4.28
CA ASP A 106 22.44 -9.63 -5.57
C ASP A 106 21.31 -9.34 -6.58
N LEU A 107 20.11 -9.05 -6.07
CA LEU A 107 18.91 -8.74 -6.86
C LEU A 107 18.01 -7.79 -6.08
N VAL A 108 17.54 -6.74 -6.75
CA VAL A 108 16.50 -5.84 -6.24
C VAL A 108 15.22 -6.04 -7.06
N TYR A 109 14.07 -6.21 -6.38
CA TYR A 109 12.75 -6.24 -7.01
C TYR A 109 11.95 -5.00 -6.60
N LEU A 110 11.43 -4.26 -7.58
CA LEU A 110 10.66 -3.04 -7.42
C LEU A 110 9.23 -3.24 -7.92
N ASP A 111 8.24 -2.85 -7.12
CA ASP A 111 6.83 -2.81 -7.52
C ASP A 111 6.24 -1.43 -7.16
N PRO A 112 6.64 -0.36 -7.88
CA PRO A 112 6.23 0.99 -7.53
C PRO A 112 4.76 1.26 -7.90
N PRO A 113 4.12 2.25 -7.25
CA PRO A 113 2.83 2.78 -7.70
C PRO A 113 2.87 3.21 -9.18
N TYR A 114 1.99 2.64 -10.00
CA TYR A 114 1.92 2.94 -11.44
C TYR A 114 0.72 3.83 -11.80
N LYS A 115 -0.03 4.35 -10.82
CA LYS A 115 -1.23 5.18 -11.02
C LYS A 115 -1.11 6.52 -10.31
N LYS A 116 -1.89 7.51 -10.76
CA LYS A 116 -1.96 8.83 -10.10
C LYS A 116 -2.55 8.82 -8.68
N ARG A 117 -3.23 7.73 -8.31
CA ARG A 117 -3.90 7.64 -7.01
C ARG A 117 -2.89 7.29 -5.92
N GLN A 118 -2.84 8.13 -4.90
CA GLN A 118 -1.91 8.01 -3.79
C GLN A 118 -2.36 6.90 -2.83
N TYR A 119 -1.45 5.98 -2.48
CA TYR A 119 -1.74 4.91 -1.52
C TYR A 119 -2.10 5.46 -0.15
N ALA A 120 -1.39 6.48 0.33
CA ALA A 120 -1.68 7.12 1.62
C ALA A 120 -3.12 7.67 1.71
N ALA A 121 -3.65 8.21 0.60
CA ALA A 121 -5.05 8.61 0.52
C ALA A 121 -6.00 7.40 0.38
N ASN A 122 -5.65 6.41 -0.43
CA ASN A 122 -6.49 5.24 -0.71
C ASN A 122 -6.60 4.26 0.46
N TYR A 123 -5.66 4.27 1.41
CA TYR A 123 -5.61 3.36 2.55
C TYR A 123 -5.59 4.10 3.90
N HIS A 124 -6.01 5.37 3.90
CA HIS A 124 -6.01 6.28 5.06
C HIS A 124 -6.64 5.70 6.34
N LEU A 125 -7.70 4.89 6.21
CA LEU A 125 -8.35 4.26 7.36
C LEU A 125 -7.45 3.18 7.97
N LEU A 126 -6.84 2.31 7.15
CA LEU A 126 -5.91 1.29 7.64
C LEU A 126 -4.65 1.92 8.22
N GLU A 127 -4.17 3.01 7.64
CA GLU A 127 -3.08 3.81 8.19
C GLU A 127 -3.42 4.32 9.60
N THR A 128 -4.63 4.86 9.79
CA THR A 128 -5.11 5.29 11.10
C THR A 128 -5.16 4.14 12.11
N VAL A 129 -5.58 2.95 11.68
CA VAL A 129 -5.59 1.76 12.54
C VAL A 129 -4.16 1.33 12.90
N ALA A 130 -3.23 1.37 11.94
CA ALA A 130 -1.84 0.97 12.11
C ALA A 130 -1.07 1.93 13.03
N VAL A 131 -1.20 3.24 12.82
CA VAL A 131 -0.61 4.29 13.67
C VAL A 131 -1.26 4.28 15.06
N GLY A 132 -2.56 4.01 15.13
CA GLY A 132 -3.31 3.95 16.39
C GLY A 132 -3.62 5.33 16.98
N ASP A 133 -3.67 6.37 16.14
CA ASP A 133 -3.96 7.75 16.51
C ASP A 133 -5.41 8.16 16.16
N LYS A 134 -5.77 9.41 16.48
CA LYS A 134 -7.09 10.01 16.23
C LYS A 134 -6.91 11.29 15.40
N PRO A 135 -6.55 11.17 14.10
CA PRO A 135 -6.24 12.32 13.28
C PRO A 135 -7.50 13.15 13.00
N GLU A 136 -7.32 14.44 12.76
CA GLU A 136 -8.36 15.24 12.12
C GLU A 136 -8.63 14.72 10.71
N THR A 137 -9.90 14.69 10.31
CA THR A 137 -10.31 14.13 9.02
C THR A 137 -11.07 15.12 8.15
N HIS A 138 -10.78 15.12 6.86
CA HIS A 138 -11.32 16.07 5.89
C HIS A 138 -12.11 15.39 4.75
N GLY A 139 -13.13 16.09 4.25
CA GLY A 139 -13.92 15.65 3.11
C GLY A 139 -14.88 14.48 3.40
N VAL A 140 -15.59 14.02 2.36
CA VAL A 140 -16.63 12.98 2.45
C VAL A 140 -16.05 11.61 2.83
N SER A 141 -14.88 11.28 2.30
CA SER A 141 -14.15 10.06 2.66
C SER A 141 -13.47 10.17 4.03
N GLY A 142 -13.33 11.39 4.56
CA GLY A 142 -12.75 11.64 5.87
C GLY A 142 -11.29 11.23 5.94
N LEU A 143 -10.49 11.77 5.02
CA LEU A 143 -9.06 11.53 4.90
C LEU A 143 -8.31 12.21 6.05
N ARG A 144 -7.35 11.51 6.67
CA ARG A 144 -6.30 12.13 7.50
C ARG A 144 -5.36 12.97 6.63
N ASP A 145 -4.55 13.85 7.23
CA ASP A 145 -3.43 14.45 6.49
C ASP A 145 -2.46 13.35 6.03
N TRP A 146 -2.45 13.13 4.72
CA TRP A 146 -1.66 12.10 4.06
C TRP A 146 -0.54 12.70 3.20
N TRP A 147 -0.46 14.02 3.12
CA TRP A 147 0.48 14.72 2.25
C TRP A 147 1.96 14.45 2.59
N PRO A 148 2.35 14.26 3.87
CA PRO A 148 3.71 13.83 4.21
C PRO A 148 4.11 12.48 3.60
N GLN A 149 3.14 11.63 3.25
CA GLN A 149 3.36 10.31 2.63
C GLN A 149 3.12 10.33 1.11
N TYR A 150 3.19 11.50 0.46
CA TYR A 150 3.08 11.60 -0.98
C TYR A 150 4.17 10.79 -1.69
N SER A 151 3.76 9.93 -2.60
CA SER A 151 4.67 9.19 -3.48
C SER A 151 4.86 9.95 -4.80
N ASP A 152 6.11 10.21 -5.15
CA ASP A 152 6.49 10.83 -6.42
C ASP A 152 6.23 9.89 -7.61
N PHE A 153 6.15 8.57 -7.38
CA PHE A 153 5.73 7.58 -8.38
C PHE A 153 4.29 7.77 -8.88
N CYS A 154 3.43 8.38 -8.07
CA CYS A 154 2.08 8.72 -8.47
C CYS A 154 1.99 10.05 -9.25
N SER A 155 3.13 10.69 -9.58
CA SER A 155 3.21 11.91 -10.37
C SER A 155 3.86 11.66 -11.73
N LYS A 156 3.14 11.94 -12.83
CA LYS A 156 3.72 11.87 -14.18
C LYS A 156 4.96 12.74 -14.36
N LEU A 157 5.03 13.85 -13.63
CA LEU A 157 6.14 14.80 -13.75
C LEU A 157 7.38 14.35 -12.96
N LYS A 158 7.21 13.55 -11.91
CA LYS A 158 8.31 13.18 -11.00
C LYS A 158 8.71 11.71 -11.08
N ILE A 159 7.89 10.86 -11.69
CA ILE A 159 8.11 9.41 -11.69
C ILE A 159 9.43 9.00 -12.34
N HIS A 160 9.88 9.71 -13.38
CA HIS A 160 11.17 9.42 -14.02
C HIS A 160 12.34 9.71 -13.08
N ASP A 161 12.30 10.84 -12.36
CA ASP A 161 13.34 11.21 -11.40
C ASP A 161 13.34 10.27 -10.18
N ALA A 162 12.15 9.91 -9.68
CA ALA A 162 11.99 8.95 -8.58
C ALA A 162 12.55 7.57 -8.96
N LEU A 163 12.24 7.09 -10.17
CA LEU A 163 12.79 5.83 -10.69
C LEU A 163 14.32 5.90 -10.81
N ALA A 164 14.84 6.98 -11.39
CA ALA A 164 16.28 7.16 -11.55
C ALA A 164 17.00 7.25 -10.20
N ALA A 165 16.39 7.86 -9.18
CA ALA A 165 16.95 7.92 -7.82
C ALA A 165 17.09 6.52 -7.21
N ILE A 166 16.05 5.68 -7.30
CA ILE A 166 16.11 4.31 -6.77
C ILE A 166 17.13 3.48 -7.55
N VAL A 167 17.02 3.47 -8.87
CA VAL A 167 17.91 2.64 -9.69
C VAL A 167 19.35 3.06 -9.43
N ASN A 168 19.72 4.34 -9.54
CA ASN A 168 21.10 4.77 -9.23
C ASN A 168 21.54 4.49 -7.78
N GLY A 169 20.63 4.59 -6.81
CA GLY A 169 20.96 4.46 -5.40
C GLY A 169 21.29 3.03 -4.99
N VAL A 170 20.58 2.03 -5.51
CA VAL A 170 20.81 0.65 -5.09
C VAL A 170 22.10 0.08 -5.68
N GLU A 171 22.85 -0.66 -4.86
CA GLU A 171 23.99 -1.46 -5.29
C GLU A 171 23.55 -2.89 -5.57
N ALA A 172 23.13 -3.15 -6.81
CA ALA A 172 22.78 -4.50 -7.25
C ALA A 172 23.18 -4.73 -8.71
N PRO A 173 23.74 -5.91 -9.06
CA PRO A 173 24.06 -6.25 -10.44
C PRO A 173 22.80 -6.49 -11.29
N ARG A 174 21.67 -6.83 -10.64
CA ARG A 174 20.39 -7.06 -11.31
C ARG A 174 19.26 -6.35 -10.59
N ILE A 175 18.41 -5.68 -11.36
CA ILE A 175 17.20 -5.02 -10.87
C ILE A 175 16.01 -5.51 -11.70
N MET A 176 14.95 -5.94 -11.04
CA MET A 176 13.68 -6.29 -11.66
C MET A 176 12.61 -5.31 -11.22
N MET A 177 11.74 -4.90 -12.14
CA MET A 177 10.64 -4.01 -11.82
C MET A 177 9.35 -4.46 -12.49
N SER A 178 8.31 -4.69 -11.70
CA SER A 178 6.95 -4.88 -12.22
C SER A 178 6.31 -3.57 -12.59
N TYR A 179 5.57 -3.56 -13.70
CA TYR A 179 4.80 -2.41 -14.12
C TYR A 179 3.66 -2.82 -15.04
N SER A 180 2.56 -2.06 -15.01
CA SER A 180 1.38 -2.35 -15.82
C SER A 180 1.34 -1.49 -17.09
N GLU A 181 0.79 -2.03 -18.18
CA GLU A 181 0.54 -1.29 -19.44
C GLU A 181 -0.33 -0.04 -19.23
N ASP A 182 -1.18 -0.03 -18.21
CA ASP A 182 -1.96 1.17 -17.87
C ASP A 182 -1.22 2.16 -16.95
N GLY A 183 0.10 2.01 -16.81
CA GLY A 183 0.93 2.84 -15.97
C GLY A 183 1.01 4.30 -16.42
N LEU A 184 1.70 5.11 -15.62
CA LEU A 184 1.95 6.52 -15.96
C LEU A 184 3.03 6.71 -17.03
N ILE A 185 3.94 5.75 -17.12
CA ILE A 185 5.07 5.71 -18.05
C ILE A 185 4.72 4.66 -19.11
N SER A 186 4.94 4.96 -20.39
CA SER A 186 4.73 3.96 -21.44
C SER A 186 5.82 2.87 -21.39
N GLN A 187 5.54 1.69 -21.95
CA GLN A 187 6.55 0.63 -22.07
C GLN A 187 7.85 1.15 -22.71
N GLN A 188 7.73 1.94 -23.78
CA GLN A 188 8.86 2.48 -24.51
C GLN A 188 9.66 3.48 -23.66
N ASP A 189 8.98 4.45 -23.03
CA ASP A 189 9.63 5.45 -22.17
C ASP A 189 10.32 4.78 -20.96
N MET A 190 9.76 3.67 -20.47
CA MET A 190 10.36 2.89 -19.40
C MET A 190 11.65 2.21 -19.84
N ILE A 191 11.65 1.56 -21.01
CA ILE A 191 12.85 0.95 -21.61
C ILE A 191 13.92 2.02 -21.80
N GLU A 192 13.56 3.17 -22.36
CA GLU A 192 14.50 4.28 -22.60
C GLU A 192 15.08 4.82 -21.29
N SER A 193 14.24 4.97 -20.25
CA SER A 193 14.68 5.41 -18.93
C SER A 193 15.66 4.42 -18.30
N LEU A 194 15.35 3.11 -18.36
CA LEU A 194 16.15 2.06 -17.73
C LEU A 194 17.42 1.70 -18.49
N SER A 195 17.43 1.84 -19.82
CA SER A 195 18.60 1.55 -20.68
C SER A 195 19.82 2.40 -20.35
N ARG A 196 19.63 3.51 -19.63
CA ARG A 196 20.72 4.36 -19.13
C ARG A 196 21.53 3.70 -18.00
N PHE A 197 21.01 2.64 -17.40
CA PHE A 197 21.60 1.99 -16.23
C PHE A 197 22.11 0.58 -16.50
N GLY A 198 21.91 0.04 -17.70
CA GLY A 198 22.31 -1.33 -18.06
C GLY A 198 21.52 -1.89 -19.24
N GLU A 199 21.76 -3.15 -19.57
CA GLU A 199 20.98 -3.88 -20.57
C GLU A 199 19.57 -4.15 -20.04
N VAL A 200 18.54 -3.74 -20.79
CA VAL A 200 17.13 -3.94 -20.41
C VAL A 200 16.55 -5.16 -21.14
N LYS A 201 16.05 -6.12 -20.38
CA LYS A 201 15.24 -7.24 -20.87
C LYS A 201 13.79 -7.03 -20.44
N LEU A 202 12.88 -7.08 -21.40
CA LEU A 202 11.45 -6.96 -21.15
C LEU A 202 10.80 -8.35 -21.15
N HIS A 203 10.06 -8.63 -20.09
CA HIS A 203 9.20 -9.81 -19.96
C HIS A 203 7.74 -9.36 -19.96
N GLU A 204 6.93 -9.85 -20.90
CA GLU A 204 5.52 -9.49 -21.03
C GLU A 204 4.59 -10.63 -20.60
N PHE A 205 3.57 -10.30 -19.81
CA PHE A 205 2.58 -11.25 -19.31
C PHE A 205 1.17 -10.79 -19.66
N PRO A 206 0.36 -11.60 -20.35
CA PRO A 206 -1.04 -11.29 -20.57
C PRO A 206 -1.81 -11.34 -19.24
N HIS A 207 -2.60 -10.31 -18.97
CA HIS A 207 -3.38 -10.18 -17.74
C HIS A 207 -4.81 -9.70 -18.03
N VAL A 208 -5.73 -10.04 -17.13
CA VAL A 208 -7.13 -9.61 -17.23
C VAL A 208 -7.33 -8.37 -16.38
N ARG A 209 -7.73 -7.27 -17.02
CA ARG A 209 -7.99 -6.00 -16.35
C ARG A 209 -9.08 -6.15 -15.28
N PHE A 210 -8.79 -5.68 -14.08
CA PHE A 210 -9.81 -5.47 -13.06
C PHE A 210 -10.79 -4.36 -13.49
N ARG A 211 -12.08 -4.66 -13.53
CA ARG A 211 -13.13 -3.71 -13.90
C ARG A 211 -14.11 -3.51 -12.74
N SER A 212 -14.22 -2.28 -12.26
CA SER A 212 -15.45 -1.84 -11.57
C SER A 212 -16.51 -1.52 -12.64
N ASN A 213 -17.75 -2.00 -12.45
CA ASN A 213 -18.95 -1.85 -13.30
C ASN A 213 -18.83 -1.00 -14.59
N ALA A 214 -19.22 -1.59 -15.73
CA ALA A 214 -19.45 -0.93 -17.03
C ALA A 214 -18.27 -0.14 -17.64
N SER A 215 -17.01 -0.52 -17.33
CA SER A 215 -15.85 0.09 -17.98
C SER A 215 -15.76 -0.27 -19.47
N ALA A 216 -15.62 0.75 -20.32
CA ALA A 216 -15.40 0.63 -21.77
C ALA A 216 -13.96 0.25 -22.16
N LEU A 217 -13.05 0.11 -21.20
CA LEU A 217 -11.64 -0.23 -21.45
C LEU A 217 -11.51 -1.68 -21.92
N LYS A 218 -10.48 -2.01 -22.71
CA LYS A 218 -10.21 -3.39 -23.15
C LYS A 218 -10.04 -4.34 -21.96
N ARG A 219 -10.45 -5.59 -22.15
CA ARG A 219 -10.44 -6.61 -21.08
C ARG A 219 -9.02 -7.09 -20.80
N ASP A 220 -8.22 -7.11 -21.85
CA ASP A 220 -6.84 -7.55 -21.80
C ASP A 220 -5.94 -6.36 -21.47
N LEU A 221 -4.90 -6.67 -20.73
CA LEU A 221 -3.88 -5.80 -20.23
C LEU A 221 -2.56 -6.57 -20.30
N LYS A 222 -1.46 -5.89 -20.53
CA LYS A 222 -0.15 -6.49 -20.31
C LYS A 222 0.43 -6.03 -18.99
N GLU A 223 0.95 -6.98 -18.23
CA GLU A 223 1.87 -6.72 -17.13
C GLU A 223 3.29 -6.95 -17.64
N PHE A 224 4.21 -6.10 -17.19
CA PHE A 224 5.60 -6.10 -17.60
C PHE A 224 6.48 -6.40 -16.40
N VAL A 225 7.56 -7.13 -16.64
CA VAL A 225 8.73 -7.12 -15.77
C VAL A 225 9.91 -6.61 -16.58
N PHE A 226 10.46 -5.47 -16.19
CA PHE A 226 11.69 -4.92 -16.74
C PHE A 226 12.86 -5.44 -15.90
N GLU A 227 13.80 -6.12 -16.54
CA GLU A 227 15.04 -6.58 -15.93
C GLU A 227 16.20 -5.72 -16.44
N VAL A 228 16.93 -5.09 -15.53
CA VAL A 228 18.15 -4.32 -15.82
C VAL A 228 19.35 -5.12 -15.34
N VAL A 229 20.30 -5.37 -16.23
CA VAL A 229 21.58 -6.02 -15.95
C VAL A 229 22.70 -4.98 -16.12
N ARG A 230 23.48 -4.74 -15.06
CA ARG A 230 24.57 -3.76 -15.03
C ARG A 230 25.90 -4.32 -15.48
#